data_AF-A0A957NY54-F1
#
_entry.id   AF-A0A957NY54-F1
#
_cell.length_a   1.000
_cell.length_b   1.000
_cell.length_c   1.000
_cell.angle_alpha   90.00
_cell.angle_beta   90.00
_cell.angle_gamma   90.00
#
_symmetry.space_group_name_H-M   'P 1'
#
loop_
_entity.id
_entity.type
_entity.pdbx_description
1 polymer ?
#
loop_
_entity_poly.entity_id
_entity_poly.type
_entity_poly.pdbx_seq_one_letter_code
_entity_poly.pdbx_strand_id
1 'polypeptide(L)'
;GETLEAGGHTGAVRAVYNGEADFSSSFFSPPLKPEGEEPWQPGDEPDIPADLVDSCAPNEDGSRLMCGDWRVLDARAGLREEAPDVIQKVRILTISDAIPNDTLSFSPEFPADLRTQIEEALVAFAETDAWNESIGNQDFYGWTGIDKASDAEYDVVRQMIEISGMSLEDLGQ
;
A
#
# COMPACT_ATOMS: atom_id res chain seq x y z
N GLY A 1 21.71 5.40 15.05
CA GLY A 1 20.90 6.55 15.47
C GLY A 1 20.08 6.13 16.67
N GLU A 2 19.30 7.06 17.22
CA GLU A 2 18.22 6.75 18.16
C GLU A 2 17.04 6.16 17.38
N THR A 3 16.26 5.27 17.99
CA THR A 3 15.05 4.66 17.41
C THR A 3 13.81 5.15 18.14
N LEU A 4 12.74 5.39 17.39
CA LEU A 4 11.45 5.87 17.88
C LEU A 4 10.34 4.89 17.49
N GLU A 5 9.55 4.45 18.47
CA GLU A 5 8.35 3.65 18.24
C GLU A 5 7.18 4.57 17.86
N ALA A 6 6.81 4.57 16.58
CA ALA A 6 5.86 5.54 16.03
C ALA A 6 4.40 5.05 15.98
N GLY A 7 4.13 3.80 16.40
CA GLY A 7 2.76 3.27 16.50
C GLY A 7 2.08 2.93 15.17
N GLY A 8 2.85 2.66 14.12
CA GLY A 8 2.37 2.22 12.80
C GLY A 8 2.80 3.14 11.65
N HIS A 9 2.36 2.82 10.43
CA HIS A 9 2.80 3.51 9.21
C HIS A 9 2.47 5.00 9.19
N THR A 10 1.24 5.38 9.51
CA THR A 10 0.82 6.79 9.60
C THR A 10 1.60 7.54 10.67
N GLY A 11 1.85 6.90 11.82
CA GLY A 11 2.64 7.49 12.89
C GLY A 11 4.12 7.65 12.54
N ALA A 12 4.68 6.72 11.77
CA ALA A 12 6.04 6.83 11.24
C ALA A 12 6.21 8.03 10.31
N VAL A 13 5.21 8.32 9.46
CA VAL A 13 5.17 9.55 8.67
C VAL A 13 5.02 10.78 9.58
N ARG A 14 4.17 10.69 10.61
CA ARG A 14 3.92 11.79 11.56
C ARG A 14 5.18 12.22 12.29
N ALA A 15 5.99 11.24 12.73
CA ALA A 15 7.26 11.49 13.41
C ALA A 15 8.22 12.30 12.52
N VAL A 16 8.32 11.96 11.23
CA VAL A 16 9.13 12.72 10.27
C VAL A 16 8.54 14.12 10.05
N TYR A 17 7.23 14.22 9.85
CA TYR A 17 6.53 15.49 9.68
C TYR A 17 6.74 16.46 10.87
N ASN A 18 6.72 15.95 12.10
CA ASN A 18 6.93 16.72 13.32
C ASN A 18 8.40 17.04 13.60
N GLY A 19 9.34 16.48 12.83
CA GLY A 19 10.79 16.58 13.10
C GLY A 19 11.26 15.77 14.31
N GLU A 20 10.50 14.75 14.71
CA GLU A 20 10.87 13.80 15.77
C GLU A 20 11.81 12.70 15.25
N ALA A 21 11.81 12.46 13.93
CA ALA A 21 12.73 11.55 13.24
C ALA A 21 13.23 12.16 11.93
N ASP A 22 14.48 11.86 11.56
CA ASP A 22 15.07 12.33 10.30
C ASP A 22 14.53 11.58 9.07
N PHE A 23 14.15 10.31 9.25
CA PHE A 23 13.56 9.44 8.24
C PHE A 23 12.72 8.34 8.91
N SER A 24 11.87 7.68 8.13
CA SER A 24 11.11 6.51 8.58
C SER A 24 10.82 5.56 7.42
N SER A 25 10.33 4.36 7.75
CA SER A 25 9.86 3.36 6.77
C SER A 25 8.37 3.11 6.98
N SER A 26 7.59 3.08 5.90
CA SER A 26 6.15 2.83 5.91
C SER A 26 5.71 2.08 4.66
N PHE A 27 4.45 1.61 4.60
CA PHE A 27 3.92 1.01 3.39
C PHE A 27 3.84 2.03 2.26
N PHE A 28 3.97 1.53 1.04
CA PHE A 28 3.80 2.30 -0.18
C PHE A 28 2.68 1.66 -1.01
N SER A 29 1.72 2.50 -1.40
CA SER A 29 0.78 2.21 -2.47
C SER A 29 0.94 3.34 -3.48
N PRO A 30 1.13 3.03 -4.76
CA PRO A 30 1.35 4.07 -5.77
C PRO A 30 0.13 5.00 -5.84
N PRO A 31 0.33 6.29 -6.13
CA PRO A 31 -0.79 7.21 -6.25
C PRO A 31 -1.70 6.80 -7.41
N LEU A 32 -3.01 6.96 -7.23
CA LEU A 32 -3.96 6.76 -8.33
C LEU A 32 -3.86 7.95 -9.27
N LYS A 33 -3.51 7.66 -10.52
CA LYS A 33 -3.37 8.65 -11.57
C LYS A 33 -4.73 9.10 -12.13
N PRO A 34 -4.79 10.27 -12.80
CA PRO A 34 -6.02 10.74 -13.43
C PRO A 34 -6.59 9.72 -14.41
N GLU A 35 -7.91 9.73 -14.59
CA GLU A 35 -8.58 8.82 -15.52
C GLU A 35 -8.04 8.97 -16.95
N GLY A 36 -7.71 7.84 -17.58
CA GLY A 36 -7.14 7.80 -18.91
C GLY A 36 -5.62 7.90 -18.97
N GLU A 37 -4.94 8.10 -17.84
CA GLU A 37 -3.49 7.90 -17.74
C GLU A 37 -3.14 6.44 -17.46
N GLU A 38 -2.01 5.99 -18.01
CA GLU A 38 -1.44 4.69 -17.68
C GLU A 38 -1.16 4.61 -16.17
N PRO A 39 -1.61 3.54 -15.48
CA PRO A 39 -1.33 3.31 -14.07
C PRO A 39 0.18 3.28 -13.80
N TRP A 40 0.58 3.72 -12.60
CA TRP A 40 1.96 3.65 -12.13
C TRP A 40 2.54 2.24 -12.29
N GLN A 41 3.76 2.15 -12.79
CA GLN A 41 4.49 0.89 -12.98
C GLN A 41 5.76 0.86 -12.11
N PRO A 42 6.23 -0.33 -11.71
CA PRO A 42 7.52 -0.47 -11.04
C PRO A 42 8.66 0.21 -11.82
N GLY A 43 9.33 1.16 -11.19
CA GLY A 43 10.40 1.97 -11.78
C GLY A 43 9.99 3.40 -12.14
N ASP A 44 8.69 3.71 -12.11
CA ASP A 44 8.20 5.09 -12.20
C ASP A 44 8.58 5.89 -10.93
N GLU A 45 8.60 7.22 -11.04
CA GLU A 45 8.76 8.10 -9.88
C GLU A 45 7.70 7.78 -8.81
N PRO A 46 8.09 7.50 -7.55
CA PRO A 46 7.15 7.03 -6.53
C PRO A 46 6.33 8.17 -5.91
N ASP A 47 6.81 9.41 -5.99
CA ASP A 47 6.17 10.56 -5.37
C ASP A 47 5.25 11.31 -6.34
N ILE A 48 4.39 12.17 -5.79
CA ILE A 48 3.52 13.05 -6.57
C ILE A 48 4.37 13.99 -7.44
N PRO A 49 3.98 14.25 -8.72
CA PRO A 49 4.68 15.18 -9.59
C PRO A 49 4.95 16.52 -8.90
N ALA A 50 6.19 17.01 -9.01
CA ALA A 50 6.66 18.16 -8.24
C ALA A 50 5.83 19.44 -8.45
N ASP A 51 5.24 19.60 -9.64
CA ASP A 51 4.35 20.70 -10.00
C ASP A 51 2.96 20.60 -9.37
N LEU A 52 2.55 19.41 -8.92
CA LEU A 52 1.27 19.17 -8.25
C LEU A 52 1.37 19.22 -6.71
N VAL A 53 2.57 19.15 -6.14
CA VAL A 53 2.77 19.08 -4.68
C VAL A 53 2.11 20.25 -3.95
N ASP A 54 2.22 21.47 -4.46
CA ASP A 54 1.61 22.65 -3.83
C ASP A 54 0.07 22.62 -3.86
N SER A 55 -0.53 21.83 -4.76
CA SER A 55 -1.98 21.65 -4.86
C SER A 55 -2.53 20.58 -3.91
N CYS A 56 -1.66 19.81 -3.23
CA CYS A 56 -2.08 18.69 -2.41
C CYS A 56 -2.90 19.15 -1.19
N ALA A 57 -4.11 18.65 -1.07
CA ALA A 57 -5.01 18.92 0.06
C ALA A 57 -6.07 17.81 0.20
N PRO A 58 -6.71 17.68 1.38
CA PRO A 58 -7.93 16.88 1.49
C PRO A 58 -9.00 17.38 0.50
N ASN A 59 -9.78 16.47 -0.07
CA ASN A 59 -10.95 16.81 -0.86
C ASN A 59 -12.07 17.45 0.00
N GLU A 60 -13.17 17.88 -0.63
CA GLU A 60 -14.24 18.66 0.04
C GLU A 60 -14.82 18.01 1.30
N ASP A 61 -14.92 16.68 1.34
CA ASP A 61 -15.44 15.93 2.49
C ASP A 61 -14.33 15.39 3.42
N GLY A 62 -13.05 15.66 3.11
CA GLY A 62 -11.89 15.21 3.87
C GLY A 62 -11.60 13.71 3.79
N SER A 63 -12.34 12.94 2.99
CA SER A 63 -12.18 11.48 2.89
C SER A 63 -10.90 11.06 2.16
N ARG A 64 -10.35 11.91 1.29
CA ARG A 64 -9.22 11.59 0.41
C ARG A 64 -8.20 12.72 0.36
N LEU A 65 -6.92 12.37 0.25
CA LEU A 65 -5.84 13.31 -0.01
C LEU A 65 -5.57 13.38 -1.51
N MET A 66 -5.79 14.55 -2.10
CA MET A 66 -5.75 14.76 -3.56
C MET A 66 -4.68 15.78 -3.91
N CYS A 67 -4.02 15.62 -5.06
CA CYS A 67 -3.02 16.53 -5.62
C CYS A 67 -3.39 16.80 -7.09
N GLY A 68 -4.21 17.82 -7.33
CA GLY A 68 -4.97 17.90 -8.59
C GLY A 68 -5.89 16.69 -8.73
N ASP A 69 -5.80 16.00 -9.87
CA ASP A 69 -6.59 14.78 -10.13
C ASP A 69 -5.91 13.49 -9.65
N TRP A 70 -4.76 13.60 -8.97
CA TRP A 70 -4.04 12.45 -8.40
C TRP A 70 -4.50 12.17 -6.97
N ARG A 71 -4.73 10.91 -6.63
CA ARG A 71 -5.06 10.49 -5.25
C ARG A 71 -3.85 9.85 -4.58
N VAL A 72 -3.46 10.36 -3.42
CA VAL A 72 -2.42 9.74 -2.58
C VAL A 72 -2.99 8.50 -1.90
N LEU A 73 -2.30 7.37 -1.99
CA LEU A 73 -2.71 6.09 -1.40
C LEU A 73 -1.71 5.53 -0.39
N ASP A 74 -0.49 6.08 -0.31
CA ASP A 74 0.51 5.68 0.68
C ASP A 74 0.18 6.18 2.10
N ALA A 75 1.05 5.83 3.07
CA ALA A 75 0.87 6.14 4.48
C ALA A 75 0.62 7.63 4.80
N ARG A 76 1.06 8.56 3.93
CA ARG A 76 0.82 10.02 4.09
C ARG A 76 -0.67 10.35 3.99
N ALA A 77 -1.46 9.61 3.22
CA ALA A 77 -2.91 9.80 3.12
C ALA A 77 -3.63 9.61 4.46
N GLY A 78 -3.05 8.83 5.38
CA GLY A 78 -3.56 8.65 6.74
C GLY A 78 -3.48 9.90 7.62
N LEU A 79 -2.62 10.86 7.28
CA LEU A 79 -2.43 12.11 8.04
C LEU A 79 -3.26 13.28 7.51
N ARG A 80 -4.05 13.10 6.46
CA ARG A 80 -4.72 14.20 5.74
C ARG A 80 -5.55 15.14 6.63
N GLU A 81 -6.15 14.64 7.72
CA GLU A 81 -6.94 15.47 8.65
C GLU A 81 -6.07 16.26 9.64
N GLU A 82 -4.95 15.67 10.09
CA GLU A 82 -4.06 16.25 11.11
C GLU A 82 -2.97 17.13 10.50
N ALA A 83 -2.48 16.74 9.33
CA ALA A 83 -1.42 17.38 8.57
C ALA A 83 -1.82 17.41 7.08
N PRO A 84 -2.75 18.29 6.68
CA PRO A 84 -3.23 18.38 5.30
C PRO A 84 -2.12 18.76 4.30
N ASP A 85 -1.01 19.34 4.80
CA ASP A 85 0.15 19.72 4.02
C ASP A 85 1.33 18.71 4.11
N VAL A 86 1.03 17.45 4.45
CA VAL A 86 2.05 16.39 4.61
C VAL A 86 2.86 16.16 3.33
N ILE A 87 2.25 16.23 2.15
CA ILE A 87 2.94 16.00 0.87
C ILE A 87 3.94 17.11 0.58
N GLN A 88 3.71 18.33 1.08
CA GLN A 88 4.59 19.46 0.92
C GLN A 88 5.82 19.36 1.80
N LYS A 89 5.75 18.63 2.93
CA LYS A 89 6.83 18.53 3.92
C LYS A 89 7.58 17.19 3.95
N VAL A 90 6.92 16.09 3.56
CA VAL A 90 7.50 14.73 3.59
C VAL A 90 7.56 14.17 2.16
N ARG A 91 8.73 13.67 1.77
CA ARG A 91 8.99 13.07 0.45
C ARG A 91 9.42 11.62 0.57
N ILE A 92 9.14 10.86 -0.48
CA ILE A 92 9.65 9.50 -0.64
C ILE A 92 11.09 9.58 -1.16
N LEU A 93 12.04 8.98 -0.41
CA LEU A 93 13.45 8.91 -0.85
C LEU A 93 13.71 7.72 -1.77
N THR A 94 13.08 6.59 -1.47
CA THR A 94 13.23 5.34 -2.22
C THR A 94 12.09 4.40 -1.85
N ILE A 95 11.86 3.40 -2.69
CA ILE A 95 10.96 2.27 -2.43
C ILE A 95 11.81 0.99 -2.41
N SER A 96 11.41 0.01 -1.59
CA SER A 96 12.06 -1.30 -1.62
C SER A 96 11.75 -2.04 -2.91
N ASP A 97 12.41 -3.18 -3.11
CA ASP A 97 11.92 -4.17 -4.07
C ASP A 97 10.47 -4.55 -3.74
N ALA A 98 9.72 -4.93 -4.79
CA ALA A 98 8.34 -5.36 -4.65
C ALA A 98 8.26 -6.59 -3.74
N ILE A 99 7.34 -6.53 -2.79
CA ILE A 99 6.98 -7.63 -1.89
C ILE A 99 5.57 -8.06 -2.29
N PRO A 100 5.22 -9.37 -2.23
CA PRO A 100 3.84 -9.80 -2.41
C PRO A 100 2.89 -8.99 -1.53
N ASN A 101 1.84 -8.46 -2.14
CA ASN A 101 0.80 -7.73 -1.42
C ASN A 101 -0.10 -8.70 -0.64
N ASP A 102 -1.13 -8.20 0.03
CA ASP A 102 -2.10 -8.99 0.81
C ASP A 102 -2.59 -10.25 0.07
N THR A 103 -2.82 -11.32 0.83
CA THR A 103 -3.11 -12.64 0.29
C THR A 103 -4.48 -13.14 0.73
N LEU A 104 -5.14 -13.93 -0.12
CA LEU A 104 -6.22 -14.82 0.31
C LEU A 104 -5.64 -16.21 0.54
N SER A 105 -5.61 -16.63 1.80
CA SER A 105 -5.02 -17.89 2.22
C SER A 105 -6.08 -18.93 2.59
N PHE A 106 -5.86 -20.17 2.15
CA PHE A 106 -6.67 -21.33 2.53
C PHE A 106 -5.95 -22.14 3.62
N SER A 107 -6.71 -22.80 4.49
CA SER A 107 -6.11 -23.75 5.43
C SER A 107 -5.47 -24.94 4.69
N PRO A 108 -4.45 -25.60 5.25
CA PRO A 108 -3.82 -26.76 4.61
C PRO A 108 -4.79 -27.92 4.33
N GLU A 109 -5.87 -28.01 5.10
CA GLU A 109 -6.89 -29.06 4.98
C GLU A 109 -8.08 -28.66 4.08
N PHE A 110 -8.04 -27.47 3.46
CA PHE A 110 -9.12 -26.98 2.63
C PHE A 110 -9.25 -27.83 1.35
N PRO A 111 -10.47 -28.24 0.93
CA PRO A 111 -10.65 -29.11 -0.23
C PRO A 111 -10.10 -28.49 -1.53
N ALA A 112 -9.19 -29.20 -2.21
CA ALA A 112 -8.49 -28.69 -3.39
C ALA A 112 -9.43 -28.31 -4.55
N ASP A 113 -10.49 -29.09 -4.77
CA ASP A 113 -11.47 -28.81 -5.84
C ASP A 113 -12.24 -27.50 -5.55
N LEU A 114 -12.63 -27.29 -4.29
CA LEU A 114 -13.32 -26.06 -3.89
C LEU A 114 -12.38 -24.86 -3.91
N ARG A 115 -11.11 -25.05 -3.52
CA ARG A 115 -10.08 -24.00 -3.62
C ARG A 115 -9.95 -23.53 -5.07
N THR A 116 -9.79 -24.47 -5.99
CA THR A 116 -9.66 -24.18 -7.42
C THR A 116 -10.89 -23.41 -7.94
N GLN A 117 -12.10 -23.84 -7.56
CA GLN A 117 -13.33 -23.17 -7.94
C GLN A 117 -13.39 -21.72 -7.41
N ILE A 118 -12.97 -21.47 -6.17
CA ILE A 118 -12.94 -20.13 -5.57
C ILE A 118 -11.89 -19.24 -6.26
N GLU A 119 -10.68 -19.76 -6.48
CA GLU A 119 -9.62 -19.02 -7.17
C GLU A 119 -10.06 -18.58 -8.57
N GLU A 120 -10.62 -19.49 -9.36
CA GLU A 120 -11.12 -19.19 -10.71
C GLU A 120 -12.26 -18.17 -10.69
N ALA A 121 -13.19 -18.30 -9.74
CA ALA A 121 -14.30 -17.36 -9.61
C ALA A 121 -13.83 -15.95 -9.21
N LEU A 122 -12.84 -15.83 -8.33
CA LEU A 122 -12.30 -14.54 -7.89
C LEU A 122 -11.52 -13.83 -9.01
N VAL A 123 -10.67 -14.55 -9.74
CA VAL A 123 -9.95 -14.00 -10.90
C VAL A 123 -10.95 -13.52 -11.96
N ALA A 124 -11.96 -14.35 -12.30
CA ALA A 124 -12.99 -13.95 -13.26
C ALA A 124 -13.84 -12.76 -12.76
N PHE A 125 -14.13 -12.69 -11.46
CA PHE A 125 -14.90 -11.59 -10.87
C PHE A 125 -14.13 -10.26 -10.90
N ALA A 126 -12.80 -10.30 -10.72
CA ALA A 126 -11.95 -9.11 -10.77
C ALA A 126 -11.91 -8.44 -12.15
N GLU A 127 -12.26 -9.16 -13.21
CA GLU A 127 -12.39 -8.60 -14.58
C GLU A 127 -13.75 -7.92 -14.82
N THR A 128 -14.68 -7.95 -13.87
CA THR A 128 -16.02 -7.38 -14.03
C THR A 128 -16.14 -6.00 -13.40
N ASP A 129 -17.03 -5.15 -13.93
CA ASP A 129 -17.32 -3.83 -13.35
C ASP A 129 -17.77 -3.89 -11.88
N ALA A 130 -18.42 -5.00 -11.49
CA ALA A 130 -18.89 -5.24 -10.13
C ALA A 130 -17.75 -5.42 -9.11
N TRP A 131 -16.51 -5.66 -9.55
CA TRP A 131 -15.33 -5.70 -8.67
C TRP A 131 -15.20 -4.42 -7.84
N ASN A 132 -15.42 -3.26 -8.48
CA ASN A 132 -15.31 -1.94 -7.86
C ASN A 132 -16.43 -1.65 -6.84
N GLU A 133 -17.46 -2.49 -6.77
CA GLU A 133 -18.51 -2.43 -5.76
C GLU A 133 -18.23 -3.37 -4.55
N SER A 134 -17.07 -4.03 -4.53
CA SER A 134 -16.70 -5.05 -3.55
C SER A 134 -15.33 -4.78 -2.89
N ILE A 135 -14.48 -5.81 -2.73
CA ILE A 135 -13.10 -5.69 -2.25
C ILE A 135 -12.24 -4.81 -3.18
N GLY A 136 -12.65 -4.65 -4.43
CA GLY A 136 -11.98 -3.75 -5.38
C GLY A 136 -12.22 -2.27 -5.15
N ASN A 137 -13.21 -1.91 -4.32
CA ASN A 137 -13.55 -0.52 -4.09
C ASN A 137 -12.40 0.23 -3.41
N GLN A 138 -11.97 1.35 -4.01
CA GLN A 138 -10.85 2.19 -3.56
C GLN A 138 -11.11 2.92 -2.22
N ASP A 139 -12.35 2.95 -1.74
CA ASP A 139 -12.71 3.47 -0.42
C ASP A 139 -13.00 2.35 0.60
N PHE A 140 -12.77 1.09 0.23
CA PHE A 140 -12.85 -0.06 1.11
C PHE A 140 -11.49 -0.77 1.20
N TYR A 141 -11.29 -1.85 0.44
CA TYR A 141 -10.05 -2.63 0.47
C TYR A 141 -9.06 -2.23 -0.62
N GLY A 142 -9.53 -1.56 -1.67
CA GLY A 142 -8.69 -0.92 -2.69
C GLY A 142 -7.93 -1.87 -3.61
N TRP A 143 -8.30 -3.15 -3.68
CA TRP A 143 -7.63 -4.09 -4.57
C TRP A 143 -7.91 -3.76 -6.03
N THR A 144 -6.86 -3.56 -6.83
CA THR A 144 -7.03 -3.30 -8.27
C THR A 144 -7.15 -4.59 -9.08
N GLY A 145 -6.92 -5.75 -8.47
CA GLY A 145 -7.06 -7.07 -9.07
C GLY A 145 -6.68 -8.17 -8.10
N ILE A 146 -6.71 -9.41 -8.58
CA ILE A 146 -6.27 -10.59 -7.85
C ILE A 146 -5.70 -11.59 -8.86
N ASP A 147 -4.62 -12.28 -8.49
CA ASP A 147 -4.02 -13.32 -9.32
C ASP A 147 -3.60 -14.52 -8.46
N LYS A 148 -3.34 -15.65 -9.12
CA LYS A 148 -2.87 -16.87 -8.46
C LYS A 148 -1.44 -16.67 -7.97
N ALA A 149 -1.29 -16.72 -6.66
CA ALA A 149 0.03 -16.71 -6.04
C ALA A 149 0.68 -18.10 -6.08
N SER A 150 2.01 -18.11 -6.16
CA SER A 150 2.84 -19.29 -6.00
C SER A 150 3.68 -19.18 -4.72
N ASP A 151 4.03 -20.32 -4.12
CA ASP A 151 4.85 -20.31 -2.89
C ASP A 151 6.20 -19.61 -3.09
N ALA A 152 6.80 -19.70 -4.29
CA ALA A 152 8.09 -19.09 -4.60
C ALA A 152 8.08 -17.55 -4.49
N GLU A 153 6.93 -16.90 -4.68
CA GLU A 153 6.81 -15.44 -4.56
C GLU A 153 7.07 -14.97 -3.11
N TYR A 154 6.89 -15.85 -2.13
CA TYR A 154 7.14 -15.56 -0.71
C TYR A 154 8.58 -15.88 -0.28
N ASP A 155 9.45 -16.33 -1.19
CA ASP A 155 10.87 -16.58 -0.87
C ASP A 155 11.57 -15.32 -0.39
N VAL A 156 11.20 -14.15 -0.93
CA VAL A 156 11.76 -12.86 -0.48
C VAL A 156 11.42 -12.57 0.98
N VAL A 157 10.20 -12.90 1.41
CA VAL A 157 9.75 -12.72 2.80
C VAL A 157 10.54 -13.65 3.72
N ARG A 158 10.69 -14.92 3.34
CA ARG A 158 11.50 -15.90 4.09
C ARG A 158 12.95 -15.46 4.24
N GLN A 159 13.56 -14.94 3.17
CA GLN A 159 14.92 -14.41 3.21
C GLN A 159 15.03 -13.18 4.12
N MET A 160 14.05 -12.27 4.12
CA MET A 160 14.07 -11.11 5.02
C MET A 160 14.00 -11.50 6.49
N ILE A 161 13.20 -12.52 6.84
CA ILE A 161 13.11 -13.07 8.20
C ILE A 161 14.46 -13.69 8.63
N GLU A 162 15.10 -14.46 7.74
CA GLU A 162 16.42 -15.03 8.01
C GLU A 162 17.48 -13.93 8.22
N ILE A 163 17.46 -12.88 7.41
CA ILE A 163 18.41 -11.75 7.49
C ILE A 163 18.19 -10.95 8.78
N SER A 164 16.95 -10.77 9.23
CA SER A 164 16.65 -10.06 10.48
C SER A 164 17.07 -10.84 11.73
N GLY A 165 17.45 -12.12 11.58
CA GLY A 165 17.78 -13.00 12.68
C GLY A 165 16.56 -13.45 13.48
N MET A 166 15.35 -13.26 12.93
CA MET A 166 14.09 -13.72 13.51
C MET A 166 13.74 -15.12 12.98
N SER A 167 12.89 -15.85 13.68
CA SER A 167 12.22 -17.04 13.14
C SER A 167 10.80 -16.74 12.70
N LEU A 168 10.20 -17.63 11.90
CA LEU A 168 8.78 -17.56 11.57
C LEU A 168 7.89 -17.65 12.84
N GLU A 169 8.35 -18.33 13.89
CA GLU A 169 7.62 -18.43 15.16
C GLU A 169 7.69 -17.15 16.01
N ASP A 170 8.64 -16.26 15.71
CA ASP A 170 8.72 -14.94 16.33
C ASP A 170 7.71 -13.96 15.71
N LEU A 171 7.16 -14.27 14.53
CA LEU A 171 6.16 -13.43 13.87
C LEU A 171 4.79 -13.61 14.52
N GLY A 172 4.30 -12.55 15.17
CA GLY A 172 2.97 -12.51 15.79
C GLY A 172 2.94 -12.71 17.30
N GLN A 173 4.11 -12.75 17.96
CA GLN A 173 4.25 -12.51 19.40
C GLN A 173 4.32 -11.00 19.69
#